data_AF-A0A5A7RKY0-F1
#
_entry.id   AF-A0A5A7RKY0-F1
#
_cell.length_a   1.000
_cell.length_b   1.000
_cell.length_c   1.000
_cell.angle_alpha   90.00
_cell.angle_beta   90.00
_cell.angle_gamma   90.00
#
_symmetry.space_group_name_H-M   'P 1'
#
loop_
_entity.id
_entity.type
_entity.pdbx_description
1 polymer ?
#
loop_
_entity_poly.entity_id
_entity_poly.type
_entity_poly.pdbx_seq_one_letter_code
_entity_poly.pdbx_strand_id
1 'polypeptide(L)'
;IPNGWKKINETLELLPSLNTRTVIRHTLVREWNLGWEEEYAKLDEKAEPWFIEPKGYMFVGYSRQRMKLTNMPSHEEVKKFGETLASMLGYKVEAEREDSRVVLLGRGKERKI
;
A
#
# COMPACT_ATOMS: atom_id res chain seq x y z
N ILE A 1 -6.05 -21.46 0.16
CA ILE A 1 -7.18 -20.97 -0.67
C ILE A 1 -6.83 -21.26 -2.13
N PRO A 2 -7.50 -22.21 -2.80
CA PRO A 2 -7.26 -22.47 -4.22
C PRO A 2 -7.47 -21.20 -5.07
N ASN A 3 -6.57 -20.93 -6.02
CA ASN A 3 -6.62 -19.79 -6.94
C ASN A 3 -6.65 -18.39 -6.29
N GLY A 4 -6.19 -18.24 -5.03
CA GLY A 4 -6.26 -16.98 -4.29
C GLY A 4 -5.59 -15.81 -5.03
N TRP A 5 -4.39 -16.01 -5.57
CA TRP A 5 -3.65 -14.98 -6.30
C TRP A 5 -4.37 -14.55 -7.59
N LYS A 6 -4.93 -15.51 -8.34
CA LYS A 6 -5.70 -15.24 -9.55
C LYS A 6 -6.90 -14.33 -9.25
N LYS A 7 -7.67 -14.67 -8.21
CA LYS A 7 -8.85 -13.89 -7.78
C LYS A 7 -8.50 -12.49 -7.30
N ILE A 8 -7.34 -12.31 -6.66
CA ILE A 8 -6.85 -10.98 -6.30
C ILE A 8 -6.58 -10.15 -7.55
N ASN A 9 -5.91 -10.71 -8.56
CA ASN A 9 -5.65 -10.00 -9.82
C ASN A 9 -6.95 -9.64 -10.55
N GLU A 10 -7.91 -10.57 -10.63
CA GLU A 10 -9.25 -10.28 -11.16
C GLU A 10 -9.94 -9.13 -10.40
N THR A 11 -9.79 -9.07 -9.06
CA THR A 11 -10.34 -7.98 -8.25
C THR A 11 -9.66 -6.65 -8.53
N LEU A 12 -8.33 -6.64 -8.69
CA LEU A 12 -7.57 -5.42 -9.00
C LEU A 12 -8.04 -4.84 -10.35
N GLU A 13 -8.21 -5.68 -11.36
CA GLU A 13 -8.69 -5.27 -12.69
C GLU A 13 -10.12 -4.70 -12.68
N LEU A 14 -10.95 -5.06 -11.69
CA LEU A 14 -12.30 -4.54 -11.52
C LEU A 14 -12.35 -3.16 -10.84
N LEU A 15 -11.34 -2.79 -10.04
CA LEU A 15 -11.35 -1.55 -9.24
C LEU A 15 -11.60 -0.27 -10.06
N PRO A 16 -11.01 -0.09 -11.26
CA PRO A 16 -11.27 1.10 -12.09
C PRO A 16 -12.73 1.26 -12.53
N SER A 17 -13.48 0.15 -12.62
CA SER A 17 -14.89 0.16 -13.04
C SER A 17 -15.85 0.59 -11.93
N LEU A 18 -15.40 0.66 -10.68
CA LEU A 18 -16.25 0.97 -9.54
C LEU A 18 -16.53 2.48 -9.48
N ASN A 19 -17.82 2.84 -9.38
CA ASN A 19 -18.24 4.23 -9.19
C ASN A 19 -18.17 4.67 -7.71
N THR A 20 -17.04 4.41 -7.05
CA THR A 20 -16.79 4.81 -5.68
C THR A 20 -15.31 5.08 -5.44
N ARG A 21 -15.00 5.70 -4.32
CA ARG A 21 -13.62 5.97 -3.90
C ARG A 21 -12.92 4.66 -3.54
N THR A 22 -11.81 4.38 -4.21
CA THR A 22 -11.01 3.17 -4.01
C THR A 22 -9.69 3.47 -3.31
N VAL A 23 -9.26 2.56 -2.44
CA VAL A 23 -7.98 2.63 -1.72
C VAL A 23 -7.32 1.28 -1.77
N ILE A 24 -6.02 1.26 -2.07
CA ILE A 24 -5.17 0.08 -1.83
C ILE A 24 -4.25 0.38 -0.66
N ARG A 25 -4.23 -0.51 0.33
CA ARG A 25 -3.36 -0.38 1.50
C ARG A 25 -2.31 -1.48 1.50
N HIS A 26 -1.05 -1.06 1.50
CA HIS A 26 0.10 -1.97 1.59
C HIS A 26 0.60 -2.01 3.02
N THR A 27 0.51 -3.17 3.67
CA THR A 27 1.12 -3.36 5.00
C THR A 27 2.57 -3.82 4.82
N LEU A 28 3.51 -2.93 5.10
CA LEU A 28 4.94 -3.08 4.86
C LEU A 28 5.64 -3.69 6.07
N VAL A 29 6.44 -4.70 5.82
CA VAL A 29 7.11 -5.53 6.81
C VAL A 29 8.56 -5.67 6.37
N ARG A 30 9.50 -5.29 7.25
CA ARG A 30 10.93 -5.46 6.99
C ARG A 30 11.26 -6.95 6.83
N GLU A 31 12.12 -7.26 5.87
CA GLU A 31 12.55 -8.63 5.48
C GLU A 31 11.47 -9.47 4.77
N TRP A 32 10.32 -8.89 4.42
CA TRP A 32 9.24 -9.61 3.73
C TRP A 32 8.83 -8.95 2.43
N ASN A 33 8.42 -7.68 2.47
CA ASN A 33 7.88 -6.99 1.29
C ASN A 33 8.29 -5.51 1.18
N LEU A 34 9.01 -4.97 2.17
CA LEU A 34 9.72 -3.70 2.02
C LEU A 34 10.84 -3.88 0.98
N GLY A 35 10.91 -3.02 -0.04
CA GLY A 35 11.87 -3.12 -1.15
C GLY A 35 11.35 -3.80 -2.42
N TRP A 36 10.04 -4.02 -2.52
CA TRP A 36 9.35 -4.61 -3.70
C TRP A 36 8.51 -3.57 -4.45
N GLU A 37 8.96 -2.31 -4.49
CA GLU A 37 8.22 -1.17 -5.05
C GLU A 37 7.76 -1.44 -6.49
N GLU A 38 8.59 -2.08 -7.31
CA GLU A 38 8.26 -2.37 -8.71
C GLU A 38 7.11 -3.37 -8.84
N GLU A 39 7.09 -4.41 -8.01
CA GLU A 39 6.01 -5.39 -7.99
C GLU A 39 4.70 -4.78 -7.48
N TYR A 40 4.78 -3.93 -6.45
CA TYR A 40 3.62 -3.19 -5.96
C TYR A 40 3.08 -2.22 -7.01
N ALA A 41 3.96 -1.51 -7.72
CA ALA A 41 3.57 -0.60 -8.80
C ALA A 41 2.75 -1.34 -9.88
N LYS A 42 3.17 -2.54 -10.28
CA LYS A 42 2.43 -3.36 -11.27
C LYS A 42 1.02 -3.75 -10.79
N LEU A 43 0.79 -3.89 -9.48
CA LEU A 43 -0.53 -4.18 -8.92
C LEU A 43 -1.40 -2.93 -8.87
N ASP A 44 -0.82 -1.82 -8.41
CA ASP A 44 -1.52 -0.55 -8.26
C ASP A 44 -1.86 0.10 -9.61
N GLU A 45 -1.03 -0.13 -10.64
CA GLU A 45 -1.30 0.31 -12.01
C GLU A 45 -2.56 -0.36 -12.58
N LYS A 46 -2.74 -1.67 -12.36
CA LYS A 46 -3.95 -2.40 -12.80
C LYS A 46 -5.22 -1.85 -12.13
N ALA A 47 -5.10 -1.52 -10.84
CA ALA A 47 -6.23 -1.13 -10.01
C ALA A 47 -6.59 0.35 -10.10
N GLU A 48 -5.61 1.17 -10.47
CA GLU A 48 -5.71 2.62 -10.58
C GLU A 48 -6.53 3.27 -9.43
N PRO A 49 -6.20 2.99 -8.15
CA PRO A 49 -7.02 3.46 -7.04
C PRO A 49 -7.01 5.00 -6.93
N TRP A 50 -7.91 5.57 -6.13
CA TRP A 50 -7.76 7.00 -5.81
C TRP A 50 -6.61 7.26 -4.86
N PHE A 51 -6.44 6.36 -3.90
CA PHE A 51 -5.41 6.46 -2.89
C PHE A 51 -4.63 5.16 -2.75
N ILE A 52 -3.35 5.30 -2.44
CA ILE A 52 -2.50 4.20 -2.01
C ILE A 52 -2.00 4.55 -0.60
N GLU A 53 -2.08 3.59 0.31
CA GLU A 53 -1.72 3.80 1.72
C GLU A 53 -0.59 2.82 2.11
N PRO A 54 0.69 3.19 1.87
CA PRO A 54 1.82 2.49 2.46
C PRO A 54 1.80 2.64 3.98
N LYS A 55 1.67 1.52 4.70
CA LYS A 55 1.59 1.49 6.15
C LYS A 55 2.55 0.47 6.73
N GLY A 56 3.39 0.89 7.66
CA GLY A 56 4.25 0.00 8.42
C GLY A 56 3.44 -0.98 9.25
N TYR A 57 3.84 -2.25 9.20
CA TYR A 57 3.45 -3.25 10.17
C TYR A 57 3.72 -2.74 11.59
N MET A 58 2.84 -3.08 12.53
CA MET A 58 2.97 -2.73 13.94
C MET A 58 2.97 -4.01 14.78
N PHE A 59 3.90 -4.11 15.74
CA PHE A 59 4.06 -5.29 16.59
C PHE A 59 3.00 -5.37 17.71
N VAL A 60 1.76 -5.67 17.32
CA VAL A 60 0.59 -5.69 18.21
C VAL A 60 -0.30 -6.92 18.00
N GLY A 61 -1.08 -7.28 19.02
CA GLY A 61 -2.04 -8.38 19.00
C GLY A 61 -1.41 -9.73 18.62
N TYR A 62 -2.15 -10.53 17.85
CA TYR A 62 -1.76 -11.89 17.45
C TYR A 62 -0.49 -11.95 16.60
N SER A 63 -0.10 -10.84 15.95
CA SER A 63 1.13 -10.81 15.15
C SER A 63 2.39 -11.10 15.97
N ARG A 64 2.34 -10.85 17.29
CA ARG A 64 3.45 -11.11 18.22
C ARG A 64 3.86 -12.58 18.32
N GLN A 65 2.99 -13.50 17.92
CA GLN A 65 3.29 -14.94 17.90
C GLN A 65 3.99 -15.40 16.61
N ARG A 66 3.98 -14.58 15.56
CA ARG A 66 4.42 -14.98 14.21
C ARG A 66 5.51 -14.08 13.63
N MET A 67 5.70 -12.90 14.20
CA MET A 67 6.63 -11.88 13.73
C MET A 67 7.51 -11.39 14.88
N LYS A 68 8.55 -10.62 14.56
CA LYS A 68 9.44 -9.98 15.54
C LYS A 68 9.23 -8.47 15.53
N LEU A 69 9.62 -7.81 16.63
CA LEU A 69 9.66 -6.35 16.69
C LEU A 69 10.56 -5.75 15.59
N THR A 70 11.64 -6.46 15.24
CA THR A 70 12.56 -6.08 14.16
C THR A 70 11.94 -6.15 12.77
N ASN A 71 10.79 -6.78 12.58
CA ASN A 71 10.06 -6.72 11.31
C ASN A 71 9.25 -5.43 11.14
N MET A 72 9.15 -4.61 12.19
CA MET A 72 8.47 -3.31 12.18
C MET A 72 9.36 -2.26 11.48
N PRO A 73 8.98 -1.75 10.28
CA PRO A 73 9.75 -0.71 9.59
C PRO A 73 9.62 0.63 10.31
N SER A 74 10.62 1.52 10.19
CA SER A 74 10.52 2.92 10.63
C SER A 74 9.53 3.70 9.75
N HIS A 75 9.08 4.86 10.22
CA HIS A 75 8.26 5.75 9.38
C HIS A 75 9.02 6.22 8.14
N GLU A 76 10.33 6.50 8.27
CA GLU A 76 11.18 6.92 7.16
C GLU A 76 11.31 5.84 6.07
N GLU A 77 11.44 4.57 6.45
CA GLU A 77 11.43 3.45 5.49
C GLU A 77 10.09 3.35 4.74
N VAL A 78 8.96 3.53 5.44
CA VAL A 78 7.63 3.53 4.83
C VAL A 78 7.45 4.72 3.90
N LYS A 79 7.96 5.89 4.30
CA LYS A 79 7.91 7.11 3.49
C LYS A 79 8.72 6.97 2.22
N LYS A 80 9.96 6.48 2.32
CA LYS A 80 10.81 6.22 1.16
C LYS A 80 10.16 5.25 0.18
N PHE A 81 9.60 4.15 0.67
CA PHE A 81 8.83 3.21 -0.16
C PHE A 81 7.67 3.92 -0.86
N GLY A 82 6.89 4.71 -0.12
CA GLY A 82 5.76 5.46 -0.66
C GLY A 82 6.16 6.50 -1.71
N GLU A 83 7.24 7.23 -1.51
CA GLU A 83 7.77 8.23 -2.46
C GLU A 83 8.26 7.58 -3.75
N THR A 84 8.98 6.45 -3.64
CA THR A 84 9.39 5.68 -4.82
C THR A 84 8.18 5.16 -5.60
N LEU A 85 7.22 4.53 -4.92
CA LEU A 85 5.98 4.06 -5.54
C LEU A 85 5.19 5.19 -6.20
N ALA A 86 5.10 6.35 -5.53
CA ALA A 86 4.42 7.52 -6.06
C ALA A 86 5.06 8.02 -7.36
N SER A 87 6.40 8.07 -7.40
CA SER A 87 7.15 8.49 -8.58
C SER A 87 6.92 7.58 -9.79
N MET A 88 6.80 6.26 -9.57
CA MET A 88 6.55 5.28 -10.63
C MET A 88 5.15 5.39 -11.22
N LEU A 89 4.15 5.74 -10.40
CA LEU A 89 2.73 5.70 -10.78
C LEU A 89 2.13 7.08 -11.08
N GLY A 90 2.90 8.15 -10.93
CA GLY A 90 2.41 9.53 -11.06
C GLY A 90 1.48 9.97 -9.93
N TYR A 91 1.64 9.40 -8.74
CA TYR A 91 0.97 9.84 -7.52
C TYR A 91 1.84 10.86 -6.79
N LYS A 92 1.29 11.52 -5.77
CA LYS A 92 2.00 12.40 -4.86
C LYS A 92 1.68 12.02 -3.42
N VAL A 93 2.63 12.27 -2.53
CA VAL A 93 2.36 12.21 -1.08
C VAL A 93 1.39 13.33 -0.74
N GLU A 94 0.21 12.97 -0.24
CA GLU A 94 -0.82 13.94 0.20
C GLU A 94 -0.80 14.16 1.71
N ALA A 95 -0.46 13.13 2.48
CA ALA A 95 -0.42 13.21 3.94
C ALA A 95 0.47 12.10 4.52
N GLU A 96 0.88 12.27 5.77
CA GLU A 96 1.55 11.24 6.55
C GLU A 96 1.18 11.34 8.03
N ARG A 97 1.33 10.22 8.76
CA ARG A 97 1.18 10.16 10.22
C ARG A 97 2.26 9.24 10.79
N GLU A 98 3.30 9.85 11.36
CA GLU A 98 4.48 9.17 11.88
C GLU A 98 4.17 8.15 12.98
N ASP A 99 3.31 8.49 13.95
CA ASP A 99 2.90 7.59 15.04
C ASP A 99 2.24 6.30 14.53
N SER A 100 1.59 6.38 13.37
CA SER A 100 0.94 5.26 12.69
C SER A 100 1.79 4.64 11.58
N ARG A 101 3.00 5.17 11.35
CA ARG A 101 3.94 4.77 10.30
C ARG A 101 3.28 4.63 8.95
N VAL A 102 2.54 5.66 8.55
CA VAL A 102 1.70 5.60 7.36
C VAL A 102 1.86 6.85 6.51
N VAL A 103 1.86 6.64 5.20
CA VAL A 103 1.83 7.68 4.18
C VAL A 103 0.59 7.48 3.32
N LEU A 104 -0.01 8.56 2.86
CA LEU A 104 -1.13 8.57 1.93
C LEU A 104 -0.66 9.15 0.60
N LEU A 105 -0.85 8.39 -0.47
CA LEU A 105 -0.58 8.80 -1.84
C LEU A 105 -1.89 9.09 -2.54
N GLY A 106 -1.91 10.12 -3.39
CA GLY A 106 -3.06 10.47 -4.23
C GLY A 106 -2.64 10.99 -5.60
N ARG A 107 -3.51 10.82 -6.60
CA ARG A 107 -3.30 11.23 -8.00
C ARG A 107 -4.26 12.36 -8.43
N GLY A 108 -4.92 13.04 -7.49
CA GLY A 108 -5.80 14.16 -7.80
C GLY A 108 -7.04 13.78 -8.64
N LYS A 109 -7.49 12.52 -8.58
CA LYS A 109 -8.78 12.11 -9.14
C LYS A 109 -9.89 12.97 -8.53
N GLU A 110 -10.86 13.37 -9.36
CA GLU A 110 -11.99 14.18 -8.91
C GLU A 110 -12.68 13.49 -7.73
N ARG A 111 -12.65 14.15 -6.57
CA ARG A 111 -13.14 13.55 -5.34
C ARG A 111 -14.66 13.58 -5.31
N LYS A 112 -15.30 12.51 -5.79
CA LYS A 112 -16.68 12.14 -5.47
C LYS A 112 -16.80 11.97 -3.95
N ILE A 113 -17.40 12.96 -3.30
CA ILE A 113 -17.82 12.94 -1.89
C ILE A 113 -19.13 12.16 -1.80
#